data_AF-A0A8J4E406-F1
#
_entry.id   AF-A0A8J4E406-F1
#
_cell.length_a   1.000
_cell.length_b   1.000
_cell.length_c   1.000
_cell.angle_alpha   90.00
_cell.angle_beta   90.00
_cell.angle_gamma   90.00
#
_symmetry.space_group_name_H-M   'P 1'
#
loop_
_entity.id
_entity.type
_entity.pdbx_description
1 polymer ?
#
loop_
_entity_poly.entity_id
_entity_poly.type
_entity_poly.pdbx_seq_one_letter_code
_entity_poly.pdbx_strand_id
1 'polypeptide(L)'
;MAQTDRGIVTVQKVVDGTAVVEIGSGVKHGRAVGVFARHTGVALNKLEVGVALKTDGNISYSEGIVEVFPDEKGTVYIRPLPDVTSL
;
A
#
# COMPACT_ATOMS: atom_id res chain seq x y z
N MET A 1 15.85 10.04 -5.15
CA MET A 1 15.02 9.47 -4.06
C MET A 1 13.70 9.08 -4.68
N ALA A 2 13.28 7.82 -4.53
CA ALA A 2 11.97 7.41 -5.01
C ALA A 2 10.87 8.13 -4.21
N GLN A 3 9.78 8.51 -4.87
CA GLN A 3 8.65 9.14 -4.21
C GLN A 3 8.13 8.19 -3.11
N THR A 4 7.96 8.73 -1.91
CA THR A 4 7.46 7.99 -0.76
C THR A 4 6.09 8.54 -0.40
N ASP A 5 5.07 7.68 -0.46
CA ASP A 5 3.69 8.01 -0.12
C ASP A 5 3.35 7.46 1.26
N ARG A 6 2.47 8.13 2.01
CA ARG A 6 2.04 7.69 3.34
C ARG A 6 0.53 7.77 3.47
N GLY A 7 -0.11 6.67 3.83
CA GLY A 7 -1.56 6.63 4.03
C GLY A 7 -2.08 5.24 4.34
N ILE A 8 -3.40 5.08 4.31
CA ILE A 8 -4.02 3.76 4.28
C ILE A 8 -3.81 3.19 2.89
N VAL A 9 -3.25 1.98 2.83
CA VAL A 9 -2.96 1.30 1.56
C VAL A 9 -4.04 0.29 1.24
N THR A 10 -4.44 0.19 -0.03
CA THR A 10 -5.14 -0.96 -0.58
C THR A 10 -4.30 -1.59 -1.68
N VAL A 11 -4.38 -2.91 -1.78
CA VAL A 11 -3.69 -3.75 -2.75
C VAL A 11 -4.74 -4.63 -3.41
N GLN A 12 -5.08 -4.32 -4.65
CA GLN A 12 -6.00 -5.12 -5.45
C GLN A 12 -5.20 -5.98 -6.43
N LYS A 13 -5.38 -7.30 -6.37
CA LYS A 13 -4.83 -8.19 -7.40
C LYS A 13 -5.69 -8.15 -8.66
N VAL A 14 -5.03 -8.00 -9.80
CA VAL A 14 -5.63 -7.99 -11.13
C VAL A 14 -5.45 -9.37 -11.77
N VAL A 15 -6.32 -9.71 -12.73
CA VAL A 15 -6.36 -11.04 -13.38
C VAL A 15 -5.05 -11.38 -14.11
N ASP A 16 -4.33 -10.37 -14.59
CA ASP A 16 -3.04 -10.51 -15.27
C ASP A 16 -1.86 -10.83 -14.32
N GLY A 17 -2.14 -11.01 -13.03
CA GLY A 17 -1.14 -11.31 -12.01
C GLY A 17 -0.44 -10.07 -11.44
N THR A 18 -0.72 -8.88 -11.97
CA THR A 18 -0.25 -7.60 -11.41
C THR A 18 -1.17 -7.12 -10.29
N ALA A 19 -0.75 -6.06 -9.61
CA ALA A 19 -1.57 -5.40 -8.60
C ALA A 19 -1.73 -3.90 -8.87
N VAL A 20 -2.82 -3.36 -8.35
CA VAL A 20 -3.02 -1.92 -8.16
C VAL A 20 -2.87 -1.62 -6.68
N VAL A 21 -1.97 -0.70 -6.35
CA VAL A 21 -1.76 -0.20 -5.00
C VAL A 21 -2.28 1.23 -4.93
N GLU A 22 -3.28 1.48 -4.08
CA GLU A 22 -3.79 2.84 -3.85
C GLU A 22 -3.45 3.29 -2.44
N ILE A 23 -3.08 4.55 -2.29
CA ILE A 23 -2.84 5.19 -0.99
C ILE A 23 -3.86 6.32 -0.83
N GLY A 24 -4.62 6.23 0.25
CA GLY A 24 -5.68 7.18 0.58
C GLY A 24 -5.79 7.49 2.07
N SER A 25 -6.84 8.21 2.42
CA SER A 25 -7.12 8.62 3.81
C SER A 25 -7.90 7.56 4.61
N GLY A 26 -8.45 6.55 3.95
CA GLY A 26 -9.24 5.50 4.60
C GLY A 26 -9.65 4.38 3.65
N VAL A 27 -10.41 3.42 4.18
CA VAL A 27 -11.01 2.31 3.43
C VAL A 27 -12.51 2.27 3.66
N LYS A 28 -13.30 2.09 2.59
CA LYS A 28 -14.75 1.88 2.65
C LYS A 28 -15.13 0.74 1.71
N HIS A 29 -15.75 -0.31 2.25
CA HIS A 29 -16.11 -1.54 1.52
C HIS A 29 -14.91 -2.11 0.73
N GLY A 30 -13.76 -2.24 1.38
CA GLY A 30 -12.53 -2.78 0.79
C GLY A 30 -11.85 -1.86 -0.23
N ARG A 31 -12.33 -0.63 -0.48
CA ARG A 31 -11.69 0.33 -1.41
C ARG A 31 -11.10 1.53 -0.71
N ALA A 32 -10.00 2.05 -1.24
CA ALA A 32 -9.40 3.29 -0.75
C ALA A 32 -10.36 4.47 -1.00
N VAL A 33 -10.45 5.37 -0.03
CA VAL A 33 -11.13 6.67 -0.17
C VAL A 33 -10.13 7.81 0.01
N GLY A 34 -10.40 8.94 -0.63
CA GLY A 34 -9.48 10.08 -0.61
C GLY A 34 -8.10 9.72 -1.16
N VAL A 35 -8.07 8.98 -2.28
CA VAL A 35 -6.84 8.51 -2.92
C VAL A 35 -6.01 9.70 -3.40
N PHE A 36 -4.75 9.77 -3.00
CA PHE A 36 -3.80 10.79 -3.43
C PHE A 36 -2.57 10.19 -4.13
N ALA A 37 -2.34 8.89 -4.04
CA ALA A 37 -1.34 8.19 -4.83
C ALA A 37 -1.85 6.82 -5.29
N ARG A 38 -1.43 6.41 -6.48
CA ARG A 38 -1.84 5.16 -7.12
C ARG A 38 -0.71 4.60 -7.98
N HIS A 39 -0.38 3.33 -7.74
CA HIS A 39 0.62 2.57 -8.47
C HIS A 39 -0.09 1.41 -9.19
N THR A 40 0.04 1.36 -10.52
CA THR A 40 -0.62 0.34 -11.37
C THR A 40 0.42 -0.57 -12.02
N GLY A 41 0.05 -1.83 -12.30
CA GLY A 41 0.95 -2.77 -12.96
C GLY A 41 2.08 -3.25 -12.03
N VAL A 42 1.82 -3.24 -10.72
CA VAL A 42 2.81 -3.64 -9.72
C VAL A 42 3.01 -5.15 -9.82
N ALA A 43 4.18 -5.56 -10.30
CA ALA A 43 4.50 -6.98 -10.48
C ALA A 43 4.75 -7.69 -9.14
N LEU A 44 5.22 -6.95 -8.13
CA LEU A 44 5.53 -7.49 -6.82
C LEU A 44 5.23 -6.45 -5.73
N ASN A 45 4.50 -6.88 -4.69
CA ASN A 45 4.34 -6.13 -3.46
C ASN A 45 5.11 -6.83 -2.34
N LYS A 46 5.97 -6.09 -1.63
CA LYS A 46 6.69 -6.60 -0.46
C LYS A 46 6.22 -5.90 0.80
N LEU A 47 5.71 -6.69 1.74
CA LEU A 47 5.36 -6.22 3.07
C LEU A 47 6.56 -6.37 3.99
N GLU A 48 7.01 -5.28 4.60
CA GLU A 48 8.01 -5.35 5.66
C GLU A 48 7.39 -5.89 6.96
N VAL A 49 8.25 -6.42 7.84
CA VAL A 49 7.85 -6.95 9.15
C VAL A 49 7.09 -5.88 9.93
N GLY A 50 5.92 -6.23 10.45
CA GLY A 50 5.05 -5.31 11.19
C GLY A 50 3.90 -4.71 10.38
N VAL A 51 3.85 -4.94 9.05
CA VAL A 51 2.67 -4.57 8.24
C VAL A 51 1.64 -5.69 8.28
N ALA A 52 0.46 -5.39 8.84
CA ALA A 52 -0.70 -6.27 8.79
C ALA A 52 -1.72 -5.73 7.76
N LEU A 53 -2.15 -6.59 6.83
CA LEU A 53 -3.22 -6.29 5.89
C LEU A 53 -4.45 -7.15 6.20
N LYS A 54 -5.62 -6.53 6.23
CA LYS A 54 -6.91 -7.23 6.17
C LYS A 54 -7.25 -7.54 4.73
N THR A 55 -7.99 -8.61 4.49
CA THR A 55 -8.42 -8.98 3.13
C THR A 55 -9.94 -9.02 3.07
N ASP A 56 -10.49 -8.40 2.03
CA ASP A 56 -11.91 -8.39 1.68
C ASP A 56 -12.05 -8.67 0.18
N GLY A 57 -12.46 -9.89 -0.17
CA GLY A 57 -12.48 -10.37 -1.55
C GLY A 57 -11.09 -10.39 -2.18
N ASN A 58 -10.92 -9.67 -3.30
CA ASN A 58 -9.64 -9.56 -4.02
C ASN A 58 -8.79 -8.34 -3.62
N ILE A 59 -9.18 -7.65 -2.54
CA ILE A 59 -8.49 -6.46 -2.06
C ILE A 59 -7.94 -6.73 -0.66
N SER A 60 -6.65 -6.46 -0.48
CA SER A 60 -6.03 -6.40 0.84
C SER A 60 -5.79 -4.94 1.22
N TYR A 61 -5.95 -4.57 2.49
CA TYR A 61 -5.80 -3.19 2.93
C TYR A 61 -5.19 -3.08 4.33
N SER A 62 -4.47 -1.99 4.60
CA SER A 62 -3.96 -1.71 5.94
C SER A 62 -5.04 -1.10 6.82
N GLU A 63 -4.95 -1.35 8.12
CA GLU A 63 -5.81 -0.68 9.12
C GLU A 63 -5.17 0.60 9.67
N GLY A 64 -3.84 0.68 9.56
CA GLY A 64 -3.04 1.84 9.97
C GLY A 64 -2.37 2.50 8.77
N ILE A 65 -1.89 3.72 9.01
CA ILE A 65 -1.07 4.44 8.04
C ILE A 65 0.26 3.68 7.88
N VAL A 66 0.63 3.43 6.64
CA VAL A 66 1.89 2.79 6.25
C VAL A 66 2.65 3.71 5.31
N GLU A 67 3.93 3.44 5.16
CA GLU A 67 4.77 4.08 4.16
C GLU A 67 4.93 3.18 2.94
N VAL A 68 4.76 3.76 1.75
CA VAL A 68 4.75 3.07 0.47
C VAL A 68 5.77 3.73 -0.45
N PHE A 69 6.68 2.94 -1.02
CA PHE A 69 7.65 3.44 -1.98
C PHE A 69 7.92 2.40 -3.08
N PRO A 70 7.81 2.79 -4.36
CA PRO A 70 8.19 1.93 -5.48
C PRO A 70 9.72 1.93 -5.67
N ASP A 71 10.27 0.82 -6.13
CA ASP A 71 11.63 0.76 -6.68
C ASP A 71 11.63 0.95 -8.21
N GLU A 72 12.82 1.16 -8.77
CA GLU A 72 13.02 1.34 -10.22
C GLU A 72 12.66 0.10 -11.05
N LYS A 73 12.44 -1.05 -10.39
CA LYS A 73 12.10 -2.33 -11.03
C LYS A 73 10.59 -2.61 -10.98
N GLY A 74 9.77 -1.69 -10.48
CA GLY A 74 8.32 -1.84 -10.39
C GLY A 74 7.83 -2.68 -9.21
N THR A 75 8.68 -2.92 -8.20
CA THR A 75 8.28 -3.50 -6.92
C THR A 75 7.78 -2.38 -6.02
N VAL A 76 6.64 -2.58 -5.34
CA VAL A 76 6.17 -1.66 -4.30
C VAL A 76 6.47 -2.25 -2.93
N TYR A 77 7.16 -1.48 -2.10
CA TYR A 77 7.44 -1.82 -0.71
C TYR A 77 6.42 -1.10 0.18
N ILE A 78 5.91 -1.82 1.16
CA ILE A 78 4.96 -1.31 2.16
C ILE A 78 5.58 -1.61 3.52
N ARG A 79 5.81 -0.57 4.32
CA ARG A 79 6.41 -0.70 5.66
C ARG A 79 5.63 0.07 6.71
N PRO A 80 5.77 -0.28 8.01
CA PRO A 80 5.19 0.51 9.08
C PRO A 80 5.74 1.93 9.03
N LEU A 81 4.96 2.90 9.53
CA LEU A 81 5.56 4.21 9.82
C LEU A 81 6.72 4.01 10.81
N PRO A 82 7.85 4.70 10.63
CA PRO A 82 8.87 4.72 11.67
C PRO A 82 8.22 5.24 12.96
N ASP A 83 8.41 4.51 14.06
CA ASP A 83 7.93 4.95 15.36
C ASP A 83 8.44 6.37 15.63
N VAL A 84 7.51 7.31 15.77
CA VAL A 84 7.83 8.68 16.18
C VAL A 84 8.00 8.70 17.70
N THR A 85 8.90 7.88 18.25
CA THR A 85 9.21 7.84 19.69
C THR A 85 10.62 8.32 20.00
N SER A 86 11.16 9.22 19.19
CA SER A 86 12.41 9.92 19.51
C SER A 86 12.34 11.37 19.11
N LEU A 87 11.64 12.17 19.93
CA LEU A 87 11.88 13.61 20.12
C LEU A 87 11.68 13.95 21.59
#